data_AF-A0A8W8M5U0-F1
#
_entry.id   AF-A0A8W8M5U0-F1
#
_cell.length_a   1.000
_cell.length_b   1.000
_cell.length_c   1.000
_cell.angle_alpha   90.00
_cell.angle_beta   90.00
_cell.angle_gamma   90.00
#
_symmetry.space_group_name_H-M   'P 1'
#
loop_
_entity.id
_entity.type
_entity.pdbx_description
1 polymer ?
#
loop_
_entity_poly.entity_id
_entity_poly.type
_entity_poly.pdbx_seq_one_letter_code
_entity_poly.pdbx_strand_id
1 'polypeptide(L)'
;QFLAKLAGKNSYWIGLNNKRNPRDWDYLSGGTSSAPLLSYTNWGKNQPQTRGRRDRRNCVLVNKRRKWKNKSCTKNLKRFICEGVPGQKFSSLQSSPSDQPNRNRGKRRRRYRWSS
;
A
#
# COMPACT_ATOMS: atom_id res chain seq x y z
N GLN A 1 7.83 2.81 20.67
CA GLN A 1 8.06 2.40 19.24
C GLN A 1 7.61 0.94 19.04
N PHE A 2 6.30 0.68 18.88
CA PHE A 2 5.75 -0.70 18.76
C PHE A 2 5.98 -1.34 17.38
N LEU A 3 5.59 -0.65 16.30
CA LEU A 3 5.77 -1.14 14.92
C LEU A 3 7.24 -1.44 14.56
N ALA A 4 8.18 -0.75 15.21
CA ALA A 4 9.61 -1.01 15.06
C ALA A 4 10.03 -2.38 15.61
N LYS A 5 9.45 -2.80 16.74
CA LYS A 5 9.71 -4.10 17.35
C LYS A 5 9.19 -5.23 16.47
N LEU A 6 8.00 -5.09 15.89
CA LEU A 6 7.41 -6.08 14.98
C LEU A 6 8.25 -6.31 13.72
N ALA A 7 8.79 -5.24 13.13
CA ALA A 7 9.53 -5.33 11.89
C ALA A 7 11.03 -5.60 12.04
N GLY A 8 11.59 -5.42 13.24
CA GLY A 8 13.03 -5.41 13.47
C GLY A 8 13.77 -4.42 12.55
N LYS A 9 14.89 -4.85 11.97
CA LYS A 9 15.71 -4.03 11.06
C LYS A 9 15.16 -3.94 9.62
N ASN A 10 13.96 -4.46 9.34
CA ASN A 10 13.37 -4.47 8.01
C ASN A 10 12.58 -3.19 7.71
N SER A 11 12.56 -2.82 6.42
CA SER A 11 11.63 -1.83 5.89
C SER A 11 10.28 -2.49 5.61
N TYR A 12 9.19 -1.77 5.84
CA TYR A 12 7.85 -2.29 5.64
C TYR A 12 6.91 -1.21 5.09
N TRP A 13 5.88 -1.66 4.37
CA TRP A 13 4.75 -0.83 3.98
C TRP A 13 3.79 -0.63 5.16
N ILE A 14 3.19 0.55 5.21
CA ILE A 14 2.04 0.86 6.06
C ILE A 14 0.85 1.23 5.17
N GLY A 15 -0.36 1.21 5.73
CA GLY A 15 -1.59 1.52 5.00
C GLY A 15 -1.77 3.00 4.59
N LEU A 16 -0.78 3.87 4.74
CA LEU A 16 -0.89 5.28 4.36
C LEU A 16 -0.64 5.49 2.86
N ASN A 17 -1.53 6.21 2.17
CA ASN A 17 -1.49 6.44 0.74
C ASN A 17 -2.13 7.78 0.34
N ASN A 18 -1.81 8.32 -0.84
CA ASN A 18 -2.45 9.53 -1.39
C ASN A 18 -2.99 9.28 -2.81
N LYS A 19 -3.52 8.07 -3.06
CA LYS A 19 -4.00 7.66 -4.39
C LYS A 19 -5.22 8.47 -4.85
N ARG A 20 -6.08 8.88 -3.92
CA ARG A 20 -7.32 9.63 -4.20
C ARG A 20 -7.03 11.09 -4.51
N ASN A 21 -6.20 11.75 -3.70
CA ASN A 21 -5.78 13.13 -3.92
C ASN A 21 -4.26 13.22 -3.70
N PRO A 22 -3.46 13.68 -4.69
CA PRO A 22 -2.00 13.81 -4.54
C PRO A 22 -1.55 14.65 -3.34
N ARG A 23 -2.42 15.50 -2.79
CA ARG A 23 -2.14 16.37 -1.63
C ARG A 23 -2.54 15.78 -0.28
N ASP A 24 -3.40 14.75 -0.27
CA ASP A 24 -4.01 14.25 0.96
C ASP A 24 -3.60 12.80 1.23
N TRP A 25 -3.10 12.54 2.43
CA TRP A 25 -2.65 11.21 2.85
C TRP A 25 -3.69 10.54 3.73
N ASP A 26 -4.21 9.41 3.26
CA ASP A 26 -5.27 8.63 3.88
C ASP A 26 -4.80 7.21 4.24
N TYR A 27 -5.26 6.69 5.37
CA TYR A 27 -5.05 5.28 5.74
C TYR A 27 -6.04 4.37 5.00
N LEU A 28 -5.62 3.13 4.68
CA LEU A 28 -6.48 2.12 4.06
C LEU A 28 -7.72 1.77 4.90
N SER A 29 -7.66 1.94 6.23
CA SER A 29 -8.80 1.78 7.14
C SER A 29 -9.84 2.89 6.98
N GLY A 30 -9.56 3.94 6.20
CA GLY A 30 -10.44 5.08 5.96
C GLY A 30 -11.62 4.83 5.02
N GLY A 31 -12.10 3.59 4.94
CA GLY A 31 -13.39 3.24 4.31
C GLY A 31 -14.60 3.44 5.22
N THR A 32 -14.38 3.74 6.51
CA THR A 32 -15.42 4.17 7.45
C THR A 32 -15.30 5.66 7.72
N SER A 33 -16.43 6.36 7.81
CA SER A 33 -16.61 7.80 8.05
C SER A 33 -16.01 8.32 9.38
N SER A 34 -15.27 7.48 10.11
CA SER A 34 -14.63 7.75 11.40
C SER A 34 -13.09 7.75 11.33
N ALA A 35 -12.49 7.69 10.15
CA ALA A 35 -11.04 7.71 10.00
C ALA A 35 -10.48 9.05 10.53
N PRO A 36 -9.64 9.05 11.58
CA PRO A 36 -9.09 10.29 12.11
C PRO A 36 -8.19 10.94 11.07
N LEU A 37 -8.23 12.27 11.02
CA LEU A 37 -7.31 13.08 10.25
C LEU A 37 -5.86 12.65 10.56
N LEU A 38 -4.98 12.70 9.55
CA LEU A 38 -3.57 12.35 9.71
C LEU A 38 -2.89 13.29 10.71
N SER A 39 -2.89 12.91 11.99
CA SER A 39 -2.38 13.73 13.10
C SER A 39 -0.90 13.51 13.38
N TYR A 40 -0.38 12.32 13.06
CA TYR A 40 1.02 11.97 13.24
C TYR A 40 1.69 11.69 11.91
N THR A 41 2.86 12.29 11.70
CA THR A 41 3.75 11.94 10.60
C THR A 41 5.18 11.72 11.05
N ASN A 42 5.90 10.83 10.36
CA ASN A 42 7.34 10.60 10.61
C ASN A 42 8.15 10.58 9.33
N TRP A 43 7.88 11.55 8.45
CA TRP A 43 8.59 11.72 7.19
C TRP A 43 10.11 11.80 7.38
N GLY A 44 10.84 11.16 6.46
CA GLY A 44 12.28 11.39 6.36
C GLY A 44 12.59 12.78 5.83
N LYS A 45 13.86 13.18 5.93
CA LYS A 45 14.35 14.42 5.32
C LYS A 45 13.92 14.49 3.84
N ASN A 46 13.35 15.63 3.44
CA ASN A 46 12.86 15.91 2.09
C ASN A 46 11.78 14.91 1.62
N GLN A 47 10.88 14.50 2.51
CA GLN A 47 9.72 13.65 2.21
C GLN A 47 8.43 14.29 2.74
N PRO A 48 7.27 14.02 2.13
CA PRO A 48 7.11 13.28 0.87
C PRO A 48 7.71 14.06 -0.31
N GLN A 49 8.17 13.33 -1.33
CA GLN A 49 8.61 13.93 -2.58
C GLN A 49 7.45 13.87 -3.58
N THR A 50 6.89 15.01 -3.94
CA THR A 50 5.77 15.08 -4.89
C THR A 50 6.22 15.81 -6.16
N ARG A 51 6.11 15.16 -7.32
CA ARG A 51 6.44 15.72 -8.65
C ARG A 51 5.17 16.00 -9.46
N GLY A 52 4.31 16.88 -8.93
CA GLY A 52 3.06 17.25 -9.57
C GLY A 52 2.06 16.09 -9.72
N ARG A 53 1.05 16.27 -10.59
CA ARG A 53 -0.09 15.34 -10.71
C ARG A 53 0.25 13.95 -11.28
N ARG A 54 1.38 13.81 -11.97
CA ARG A 54 1.80 12.54 -12.60
C ARG A 54 2.66 11.67 -11.68
N ASP A 55 2.92 12.10 -10.44
CA ASP A 55 3.70 11.31 -9.50
C ASP A 55 2.96 10.01 -9.14
N ARG A 56 3.67 8.89 -9.26
CA ARG A 56 3.14 7.56 -8.94
C ARG A 56 3.55 7.11 -7.53
N ARG A 57 4.28 7.94 -6.78
CA ARG A 57 4.78 7.62 -5.44
C ARG A 57 3.70 7.80 -4.39
N ASN A 58 2.67 6.96 -4.49
CA ASN A 58 1.44 7.13 -3.75
C ASN A 58 1.28 6.20 -2.54
N CYS A 59 2.34 5.47 -2.17
CA CYS A 59 2.36 4.55 -1.03
C CYS A 59 3.52 4.87 -0.09
N VAL A 60 3.36 4.59 1.21
CA VAL A 60 4.36 4.93 2.24
C VAL A 60 5.15 3.71 2.72
N LEU A 61 6.47 3.77 2.53
CA LEU A 61 7.42 2.81 3.08
C LEU A 61 8.10 3.38 4.32
N VAL A 62 8.07 2.63 5.42
CA VAL A 62 8.88 2.90 6.61
C VAL A 62 10.25 2.27 6.42
N ASN A 63 11.31 3.08 6.47
CA ASN A 63 12.68 2.60 6.28
C ASN A 63 13.30 2.03 7.56
N LYS A 64 14.53 1.51 7.47
CA LYS A 64 15.24 0.89 8.61
C LYS A 64 15.44 1.83 9.81
N ARG A 65 15.51 3.14 9.57
CA ARG A 65 15.60 4.22 10.57
C ARG A 65 14.22 4.72 11.04
N ARG A 66 13.15 3.98 10.75
CA ARG A 66 11.75 4.28 11.07
C ARG A 66 11.18 5.56 10.43
N LYS A 67 11.91 6.17 9.49
CA LYS A 67 11.45 7.35 8.74
C LYS A 67 10.67 6.95 7.50
N TRP A 68 9.64 7.71 7.19
CA TRP A 68 8.73 7.44 6.09
C TRP A 68 9.27 7.99 4.77
N LYS A 69 9.01 7.27 3.68
CA LYS A 69 9.30 7.70 2.31
C LYS A 69 8.12 7.34 1.43
N ASN A 70 7.70 8.27 0.57
CA ASN A 70 6.73 7.93 -0.45
C ASN A 70 7.40 7.22 -1.63
N LYS A 71 6.79 6.15 -2.10
CA LYS A 71 7.32 5.27 -3.14
C LYS A 71 6.18 4.80 -4.04
N SER A 72 6.54 4.39 -5.26
CA SER A 72 5.57 3.71 -6.13
C SER A 72 5.06 2.47 -5.42
N CYS A 73 3.75 2.28 -5.40
CA CYS A 73 3.11 1.14 -4.76
C CYS A 73 3.57 -0.20 -5.35
N THR A 74 3.99 -0.20 -6.62
CA THR A 74 4.50 -1.37 -7.34
C THR A 74 5.99 -1.64 -7.11
N LYS A 75 6.67 -0.83 -6.28
CA LYS A 75 8.13 -0.89 -6.14
C LYS A 75 8.56 -1.97 -5.15
N ASN A 76 9.16 -3.05 -5.66
CA ASN A 76 9.76 -4.16 -4.92
C ASN A 76 8.81 -4.88 -3.95
N LEU A 77 8.97 -6.19 -3.84
CA LEU A 77 8.31 -6.98 -2.79
C LEU A 77 8.94 -6.61 -1.44
N LYS A 78 8.14 -6.03 -0.54
CA LYS A 78 8.52 -5.72 0.85
C LYS A 78 7.42 -6.19 1.79
N ARG A 79 7.82 -6.48 3.03
CA ARG A 79 6.89 -6.81 4.13
C ARG A 79 5.93 -5.63 4.37
N PHE A 80 4.77 -5.92 4.94
CA PHE A 80 3.78 -4.92 5.35
C PHE A 80 3.30 -5.25 6.77
N ILE A 81 2.75 -4.26 7.44
CA ILE A 81 2.08 -4.44 8.74
C ILE A 81 0.60 -4.10 8.55
N CYS A 82 -0.28 -5.03 8.92
CA CYS A 82 -1.72 -4.81 8.98
C CYS A 82 -2.12 -4.25 10.34
N GLU A 83 -3.22 -3.51 10.36
CA GLU A 83 -3.92 -3.07 11.55
C GLU A 83 -5.31 -3.71 11.57
N GLY A 84 -5.81 -4.03 12.76
CA GLY A 84 -7.15 -4.57 12.95
C GLY A 84 -7.57 -4.51 14.40
N VAL A 85 -8.88 -4.58 14.64
CA VAL A 85 -9.45 -4.63 15.99
C VAL A 85 -9.24 -6.03 16.57
N PRO A 86 -8.66 -6.17 17.78
CA PRO A 86 -8.52 -7.48 18.43
C PRO A 86 -9.86 -8.20 18.55
N GLY A 87 -9.88 -9.51 18.29
CA GLY A 87 -11.11 -10.32 18.39
C GLY A 87 -12.10 -10.13 17.25
N GLN A 88 -11.95 -9.11 16.40
CA GLN A 88 -12.67 -9.08 15.14
C GLN A 88 -12.06 -10.10 14.19
N LYS A 89 -12.84 -11.13 13.87
CA LYS A 89 -12.51 -11.97 12.71
C LYS A 89 -12.57 -11.05 11.50
N PHE A 90 -11.50 -11.03 10.72
CA PHE A 90 -11.52 -10.48 9.36
C PHE A 90 -12.45 -11.36 8.52
N SER A 91 -13.75 -11.25 8.80
CA SER A 91 -14.82 -11.80 7.99
C SER A 91 -14.73 -11.10 6.65
N SER A 92 -14.91 -11.88 5.58
CA SER A 92 -14.72 -11.59 4.17
C SER A 92 -15.59 -10.45 3.60
N LEU A 93 -15.60 -9.27 4.22
CA LEU A 93 -16.38 -8.09 3.82
C LEU A 93 -15.55 -7.06 3.04
N GLN A 94 -14.46 -7.48 2.40
CA GLN A 94 -13.70 -6.65 1.45
C GLN A 94 -13.44 -7.35 0.12
N SER A 95 -14.39 -8.14 -0.40
CA SER A 95 -14.49 -8.22 -1.86
C SER A 95 -15.14 -6.93 -2.36
N SER A 96 -14.34 -5.86 -2.46
CA SER A 96 -14.70 -4.77 -3.36
C SER A 96 -14.92 -5.37 -4.76
N PRO A 97 -16.01 -5.03 -5.48
CA PRO A 97 -16.32 -5.61 -6.80
C PRO A 97 -15.21 -5.44 -7.84
N SER A 98 -14.23 -4.56 -7.58
CA SER A 98 -13.13 -4.19 -8.46
C SER A 98 -11.89 -5.09 -8.40
N ASP A 99 -11.75 -5.98 -7.41
CA ASP A 99 -10.58 -6.87 -7.27
C ASP A 99 -10.83 -8.33 -7.73
N GLN A 100 -11.96 -8.61 -8.38
CA GLN A 100 -12.15 -9.89 -9.07
C GLN A 100 -11.32 -9.89 -10.36
N PRO A 101 -10.28 -10.75 -10.50
CA PRO A 101 -9.66 -10.95 -11.79
C PRO A 101 -10.71 -11.51 -12.74
N ASN A 102 -11.01 -10.77 -13.81
CA ASN A 102 -11.95 -11.19 -14.84
C ASN A 102 -11.49 -12.54 -15.42
N ARG A 103 -12.13 -13.63 -14.97
CA ARG A 103 -11.89 -15.01 -15.41
C ARG A 103 -12.16 -15.26 -16.91
N ASN A 104 -12.62 -14.25 -17.66
CA ASN A 104 -12.96 -14.37 -19.08
C ASN A 104 -11.98 -13.70 -20.07
N ARG A 105 -10.82 -13.20 -19.65
CA ARG A 105 -9.75 -12.81 -20.60
C ARG A 105 -8.61 -13.83 -20.62
N GLY A 106 -8.72 -14.85 -21.48
CA GLY A 106 -7.53 -15.63 -21.84
C GLY A 106 -7.66 -17.04 -22.39
N LYS A 107 -8.81 -17.52 -22.90
CA LYS A 107 -8.80 -18.71 -23.79
C LYS A 107 -8.41 -18.30 -25.22
N ARG A 108 -7.15 -17.89 -25.43
CA ARG A 108 -6.50 -17.97 -26.75
C ARG A 108 -5.14 -18.62 -26.57
N ARG A 109 -5.12 -19.89 -26.98
CA ARG A 109 -4.01 -20.84 -26.97
C ARG A 109 -2.72 -20.20 -27.53
N ARG A 110 -1.64 -20.20 -26.75
CA ARG A 110 -0.29 -20.02 -27.29
C ARG A 110 0.07 -21.30 -28.05
N ARG A 111 0.00 -21.27 -29.38
CA ARG A 111 0.67 -22.27 -30.24
C ARG A 111 2.15 -21.90 -30.23
N TYR A 112 2.98 -22.64 -29.49
CA TYR A 112 4.42 -22.62 -29.70
C TYR A 112 4.70 -23.41 -30.99
N ARG A 113 5.24 -22.71 -32.00
CA ARG A 113 5.77 -23.31 -33.22
C ARG A 113 7.22 -23.68 -32.91
N TRP A 114 7.53 -24.97 -32.85
CA TRP A 114 8.91 -25.44 -32.84
C TRP A 114 9.34 -25.69 -34.29
N SER A 115 10.45 -25.07 -34.67
CA SER A 115 11.13 -25.29 -35.94
C SER A 115 12.30 -26.24 -35.68
N SER A 116 12.30 -27.41 -36.32
CA SER A 116 13.42 -28.13 -36.93
C SER A 116 12.87 -29.39 -37.57
#